data_AF-A0A953BZ43-F1
#
_entry.id   AF-A0A953BZ43-F1
#
_cell.length_a   1.000
_cell.length_b   1.000
_cell.length_c   1.000
_cell.angle_alpha   90.00
_cell.angle_beta   90.00
_cell.angle_gamma   90.00
#
_symmetry.space_group_name_H-M   'P 1'
#
loop_
_entity.id
_entity.type
_entity.pdbx_description
1 polymer ?
#
loop_
_entity_poly.entity_id
_entity_poly.type
_entity_poly.pdbx_seq_one_letter_code
_entity_poly.pdbx_strand_id
1 'polypeptide(L)'
;MNKDATVATRSLSEQEWRPRHGLSPRIERGGFSLLRLRRMWGNWRLRLTFPELRRLPARTRHGLLLKGGMVLVMATWLLGSITLVGQMGDADGWLSDRYASFTRYFRGQATFVSNARPFDDMASDFAKASEVSLIALRGYVLAGNPGFREEWRQATGKRKALEAEIERNAYLWTDGERLVQLRNLRMSMDSLAENEKLVASLVGTSNRFPGLRLYNEDVQPALVRAIELCNDSIQSFLVSDKSNAAIGALAELRGNIRLAEEGLSTFLHSGLSAPPPELSQSLRQIRKAPAALDRIGGSAGDPRLDRLVDMLRKASLQIDDIIALKRTERWDYADYAFRQKVLPETEQILFVVKNWRSSAG
;
A
#
# COMPACT_ATOMS: atom_id res chain seq x y z
N MET A 1 -35.20 -4.39 5.55
CA MET A 1 -33.92 -5.15 5.65
C MET A 1 -32.79 -4.15 5.81
N ASN A 2 -32.10 -4.22 6.95
CA ASN A 2 -31.24 -3.16 7.47
C ASN A 2 -29.79 -3.33 6.94
N LYS A 3 -29.34 -2.42 6.05
CA LYS A 3 -27.98 -2.46 5.44
C LYS A 3 -26.87 -2.17 6.44
N ASP A 4 -27.19 -1.57 7.59
CA ASP A 4 -26.20 -1.17 8.58
C ASP A 4 -25.74 -2.34 9.49
N ALA A 5 -26.58 -3.38 9.63
CA ALA A 5 -26.23 -4.58 10.42
C ALA A 5 -25.18 -5.47 9.72
N THR A 6 -25.08 -5.40 8.39
CA THR A 6 -24.10 -6.18 7.59
C THR A 6 -22.72 -5.55 7.53
N VAL A 7 -22.61 -4.24 7.78
CA VAL A 7 -21.32 -3.53 7.86
C VAL A 7 -20.67 -3.74 9.23
N ALA A 8 -21.47 -3.74 10.31
CA ALA A 8 -20.99 -3.93 11.68
C ALA A 8 -20.48 -5.37 11.97
N THR A 9 -21.07 -6.39 11.34
CA THR A 9 -20.61 -7.79 11.47
C THR A 9 -19.36 -8.09 10.64
N ARG A 10 -19.17 -7.40 9.51
CA ARG A 10 -17.94 -7.49 8.69
C ARG A 10 -16.72 -6.88 9.40
N SER A 11 -16.87 -5.75 10.09
CA SER A 11 -15.75 -5.08 10.77
C SER A 11 -15.23 -5.85 11.99
N LEU A 12 -16.11 -6.55 12.72
CA LEU A 12 -15.73 -7.36 13.88
C LEU A 12 -14.89 -8.59 13.47
N SER A 13 -15.31 -9.30 12.42
CA SER A 13 -14.51 -10.43 11.89
C SER A 13 -13.12 -9.97 11.41
N GLU A 14 -13.02 -8.79 10.79
CA GLU A 14 -11.76 -8.26 10.26
C GLU A 14 -10.80 -7.76 11.35
N GLN A 15 -11.33 -7.35 12.51
CA GLN A 15 -10.52 -6.94 13.66
C GLN A 15 -9.92 -8.12 14.43
N GLU A 16 -10.53 -9.31 14.41
CA GLU A 16 -10.05 -10.48 15.16
C GLU A 16 -8.86 -11.20 14.51
N TRP A 17 -8.80 -11.32 13.18
CA TRP A 17 -7.71 -12.07 12.52
C TRP A 17 -6.49 -11.21 12.17
N ARG A 18 -6.63 -9.89 12.02
CA ARG A 18 -5.50 -9.00 11.67
C ARG A 18 -4.32 -9.06 12.66
N PRO A 19 -4.52 -8.92 13.98
CA PRO A 19 -3.41 -8.93 14.94
C PRO A 19 -2.75 -10.31 15.03
N ARG A 20 -3.52 -11.39 14.84
CA ARG A 20 -3.02 -12.78 14.86
C ARG A 20 -2.11 -13.10 13.68
N HIS A 21 -2.11 -12.28 12.64
CA HIS A 21 -1.36 -12.51 11.40
C HIS A 21 -0.42 -11.36 11.03
N GLY A 22 0.00 -10.54 12.00
CA GLY A 22 1.03 -9.51 11.81
C GLY A 22 0.59 -8.31 10.95
N LEU A 23 -0.71 -8.12 10.74
CA LEU A 23 -1.26 -7.01 9.98
C LEU A 23 -1.75 -5.92 10.92
N SER A 24 -1.39 -4.67 10.64
CA SER A 24 -1.76 -3.52 11.46
C SER A 24 -3.28 -3.32 11.54
N PRO A 25 -3.83 -2.90 12.71
CA PRO A 25 -5.23 -2.51 12.83
C PRO A 25 -5.57 -1.35 11.90
N ARG A 26 -6.81 -1.31 11.41
CA ARG A 26 -7.30 -0.22 10.56
C ARG A 26 -7.54 1.03 11.41
N ILE A 27 -6.75 2.08 11.21
CA ILE A 27 -6.98 3.39 11.82
C ILE A 27 -8.09 4.09 11.02
N GLU A 28 -9.26 4.29 11.64
CA GLU A 28 -10.31 5.15 11.07
C GLU A 28 -9.84 6.61 11.13
N ARG A 29 -9.66 7.25 9.97
CA ARG A 29 -9.26 8.66 9.88
C ARG A 29 -10.42 9.56 10.30
N GLY A 30 -10.39 10.05 11.54
CA GLY A 30 -11.21 11.17 12.00
C GLY A 30 -10.84 12.48 11.29
N GLY A 31 -11.85 13.22 10.82
CA GLY A 31 -11.70 14.44 10.03
C GLY A 31 -11.09 15.63 10.79
N PHE A 32 -10.20 16.35 10.12
CA PHE A 32 -9.56 17.59 10.59
C PHE A 32 -10.24 18.80 9.91
N SER A 33 -10.82 19.73 10.68
CA SER A 33 -11.53 20.89 10.14
C SER A 33 -10.66 22.16 10.10
N LEU A 34 -10.66 22.84 8.94
CA LEU A 34 -9.83 24.00 8.56
C LEU A 34 -10.18 25.33 9.28
N LEU A 35 -11.08 25.32 10.26
CA LEU A 35 -11.60 26.55 10.89
C LEU A 35 -10.70 27.12 12.00
N ARG A 36 -9.66 26.41 12.45
CA ARG A 36 -8.77 26.90 13.53
C ARG A 36 -7.60 27.77 13.08
N LEU A 37 -7.18 27.72 11.81
CA LEU A 37 -5.98 28.43 11.35
C LEU A 37 -6.20 29.91 10.98
N ARG A 38 -7.47 30.33 10.78
CA ARG A 38 -7.78 31.69 10.28
C ARG A 38 -7.74 32.79 11.36
N ARG A 39 -7.67 32.43 12.65
CA ARG A 39 -7.67 33.41 13.77
C ARG A 39 -6.30 33.97 14.16
N MET A 40 -5.20 33.39 13.66
CA MET A 40 -3.86 33.70 14.19
C MET A 40 -3.09 34.79 13.43
N TRP A 41 -3.59 35.26 12.27
CA TRP A 41 -2.83 36.12 11.34
C TRP A 41 -3.36 37.57 11.22
N GLY A 42 -4.19 38.04 12.15
CA GLY A 42 -4.96 39.28 11.99
C GLY A 42 -4.26 40.61 12.30
N ASN A 43 -3.07 40.65 12.91
CA ASN A 43 -2.69 41.86 13.68
C ASN A 43 -1.30 42.48 13.41
N TRP A 44 -0.69 42.32 12.24
CA TRP A 44 0.57 43.02 11.92
C TRP A 44 0.48 43.80 10.61
N ARG A 45 0.19 45.11 10.70
CA ARG A 45 0.36 46.09 9.61
C ARG A 45 0.99 47.37 10.15
N LEU A 46 2.32 47.50 10.00
CA LEU A 46 3.03 48.78 10.09
C LEU A 46 2.92 49.52 8.75
N ARG A 47 2.48 50.78 8.80
CA ARG A 47 2.38 51.70 7.65
C ARG A 47 3.73 52.40 7.46
N LEU A 48 4.39 52.13 6.33
CA LEU A 48 5.43 53.00 5.77
C LEU A 48 4.94 53.50 4.40
N THR A 49 4.79 54.81 4.26
CA THR A 49 4.31 55.46 3.04
C THR A 49 5.48 56.05 2.26
N PHE A 50 5.81 55.46 1.10
CA PHE A 50 6.66 56.05 0.08
C PHE A 50 5.80 56.47 -1.12
N PRO A 51 5.70 57.77 -1.46
CA PRO A 51 4.80 58.26 -2.50
C PRO A 51 5.18 57.83 -3.92
N GLU A 52 6.47 57.55 -4.18
CA GLU A 52 6.99 57.30 -5.53
C GLU A 52 6.67 55.90 -6.07
N LEU A 53 6.34 54.94 -5.22
CA LEU A 53 6.02 53.57 -5.62
C LEU A 53 4.58 53.39 -6.14
N ARG A 54 3.75 54.44 -6.16
CA ARG A 54 2.33 54.34 -6.55
C ARG A 54 2.08 54.13 -8.05
N ARG A 55 3.09 54.22 -8.92
CA ARG A 55 2.93 54.11 -10.39
C ARG A 55 3.27 52.75 -11.02
N LEU A 56 3.70 51.74 -10.25
CA LEU A 56 4.05 50.40 -10.78
C LEU A 56 2.94 49.35 -10.58
N PRO A 57 2.77 48.33 -11.43
CA PRO A 57 1.80 47.26 -11.21
C PRO A 57 2.09 46.44 -9.93
N ALA A 58 1.05 45.98 -9.23
CA ALA A 58 1.15 45.40 -7.88
C ALA A 58 2.08 44.16 -7.80
N ARG A 59 2.18 43.38 -8.88
CA ARG A 59 2.99 42.15 -8.97
C ARG A 59 4.50 42.44 -8.99
N THR A 60 4.92 43.56 -9.56
CA THR A 60 6.34 43.98 -9.61
C THR A 60 6.80 44.63 -8.31
N ARG A 61 5.88 45.23 -7.53
CA ARG A 61 6.21 45.89 -6.25
C ARG A 61 6.69 44.92 -5.18
N HIS A 62 6.08 43.73 -5.05
CA HIS A 62 6.49 42.75 -4.02
C HIS A 62 7.82 42.06 -4.35
N GLY A 63 8.08 41.77 -5.63
CA GLY A 63 9.37 41.19 -6.06
C GLY A 63 10.55 42.17 -5.93
N LEU A 64 10.34 43.45 -6.26
CA LEU A 64 11.37 44.49 -6.08
C LEU A 64 11.57 44.88 -4.62
N LEU A 65 10.52 44.90 -3.78
CA LEU A 65 10.67 45.20 -2.35
C LEU A 65 11.38 44.09 -1.58
N LEU A 66 11.22 42.81 -1.97
CA LEU A 66 11.95 41.70 -1.37
C LEU A 66 13.40 41.59 -1.87
N LYS A 67 13.64 41.74 -3.18
CA LYS A 67 15.01 41.73 -3.74
C LYS A 67 15.80 42.98 -3.35
N GLY A 68 15.17 44.15 -3.45
CA GLY A 68 15.73 45.42 -3.00
C GLY A 68 15.92 45.45 -1.49
N GLY A 69 14.93 44.97 -0.71
CA GLY A 69 15.02 44.92 0.76
C GLY A 69 16.13 43.99 1.25
N MET A 70 16.32 42.82 0.64
CA MET A 70 17.36 41.88 1.04
C MET A 70 18.76 42.36 0.63
N VAL A 71 18.90 42.97 -0.55
CA VAL A 71 20.16 43.62 -0.97
C VAL A 71 20.47 44.83 -0.11
N LEU A 72 19.47 45.62 0.28
CA LEU A 72 19.66 46.81 1.12
C LEU A 72 19.97 46.45 2.58
N VAL A 73 19.35 45.38 3.12
CA VAL A 73 19.65 44.83 4.45
C VAL A 73 21.06 44.22 4.46
N MET A 74 21.45 43.51 3.40
CA MET A 74 22.81 42.95 3.29
C MET A 74 23.87 44.04 3.06
N ALA A 75 23.55 45.09 2.29
CA ALA A 75 24.44 46.23 2.08
C ALA A 75 24.58 47.07 3.36
N THR A 76 23.50 47.28 4.12
CA THR A 76 23.56 47.95 5.43
C THR A 76 24.25 47.09 6.48
N TRP A 77 24.13 45.76 6.42
CA TRP A 77 24.91 44.85 7.27
C TRP A 77 26.40 44.90 6.92
N LEU A 78 26.76 44.87 5.62
CA LEU A 78 28.13 45.02 5.12
C LEU A 78 28.74 46.38 5.49
N LEU A 79 28.03 47.48 5.24
CA LEU A 79 28.44 48.84 5.62
C LEU A 79 28.54 49.01 7.14
N GLY A 80 27.62 48.42 7.91
CA GLY A 80 27.67 48.39 9.37
C GLY A 80 28.87 47.62 9.92
N SER A 81 29.24 46.50 9.27
CA SER A 81 30.47 45.77 9.61
C SER A 81 31.75 46.53 9.21
N ILE A 82 31.74 47.32 8.14
CA ILE A 82 32.88 48.18 7.77
C ILE A 82 33.11 49.27 8.83
N THR A 83 32.05 49.84 9.41
CA THR A 83 32.18 50.82 10.51
C THR A 83 32.64 50.22 11.84
N LEU A 84 32.38 48.93 12.09
CA LEU A 84 32.84 48.23 13.31
C LEU A 84 34.28 47.71 13.20
N VAL A 85 34.75 47.40 11.99
CA VAL A 85 36.11 46.87 11.75
C VAL A 85 37.16 47.97 11.61
N GLY A 86 36.76 49.23 11.36
CA GLY A 86 37.69 50.39 11.40
C GLY A 86 38.40 50.63 12.74
N GLN A 87 38.04 49.90 13.81
CA GLN A 87 38.72 49.92 15.11
C GLN A 87 39.68 48.73 15.35
N MET A 88 39.73 47.73 14.46
CA MET A 88 40.64 46.58 14.57
C MET A 88 41.60 46.60 13.39
N GLY A 89 42.89 46.82 13.67
CA GLY A 89 43.95 47.10 12.69
C GLY A 89 44.34 45.97 11.72
N ASP A 90 43.42 45.06 11.38
CA ASP A 90 43.62 43.98 10.42
C ASP A 90 42.35 43.74 9.56
N ALA A 91 41.82 44.83 9.00
CA ALA A 91 40.58 44.85 8.22
C ALA A 91 40.72 44.14 6.86
N ASP A 92 41.90 44.19 6.26
CA ASP A 92 42.12 43.76 4.88
C ASP A 92 42.11 42.22 4.75
N GLY A 93 42.70 41.50 5.71
CA GLY A 93 42.69 40.03 5.74
C GLY A 93 41.28 39.47 5.91
N TRP A 94 40.53 39.99 6.88
CA TRP A 94 39.17 39.51 7.21
C TRP A 94 38.15 39.80 6.09
N LEU A 95 38.22 40.98 5.46
CA LEU A 95 37.36 41.32 4.32
C LEU A 95 37.69 40.46 3.10
N SER A 96 38.98 40.17 2.85
CA SER A 96 39.38 39.31 1.73
C SER A 96 38.87 37.87 1.89
N ASP A 97 38.91 37.30 3.10
CA ASP A 97 38.41 35.96 3.37
C ASP A 97 36.88 35.86 3.32
N ARG A 98 36.17 36.88 3.84
CA ARG A 98 34.71 37.00 3.71
C ARG A 98 34.27 37.19 2.26
N TYR A 99 34.99 37.99 1.49
CA TYR A 99 34.71 38.19 0.07
C TYR A 99 35.05 36.94 -0.76
N ALA A 100 36.14 36.23 -0.44
CA ALA A 100 36.51 34.97 -1.07
C ALA A 100 35.52 33.84 -0.76
N SER A 101 35.01 33.75 0.46
CA SER A 101 33.98 32.78 0.85
C SER A 101 32.61 33.12 0.25
N PHE A 102 32.23 34.41 0.20
CA PHE A 102 31.05 34.88 -0.52
C PHE A 102 31.13 34.58 -2.01
N THR A 103 32.24 34.92 -2.67
CA THR A 103 32.43 34.65 -4.10
C THR A 103 32.54 33.16 -4.40
N ARG A 104 33.11 32.32 -3.52
CA ARG A 104 33.03 30.85 -3.68
C ARG A 104 31.61 30.32 -3.55
N TYR A 105 30.82 30.83 -2.60
CA TYR A 105 29.41 30.46 -2.45
C TYR A 105 28.60 30.83 -3.70
N PHE A 106 28.74 32.06 -4.18
CA PHE A 106 28.04 32.54 -5.38
C PHE A 106 28.58 31.93 -6.67
N ARG A 107 29.89 31.68 -6.79
CA ARG A 107 30.48 30.99 -7.94
C ARG A 107 30.06 29.53 -7.97
N GLY A 108 29.98 28.86 -6.81
CA GLY A 108 29.43 27.52 -6.66
C GLY A 108 27.95 27.45 -7.05
N GLN A 109 27.14 28.43 -6.63
CA GLN A 109 25.75 28.57 -7.08
C GLN A 109 25.64 28.91 -8.58
N ALA A 110 26.52 29.75 -9.12
CA ALA A 110 26.51 30.11 -10.54
C ALA A 110 26.89 28.94 -11.45
N THR A 111 27.87 28.11 -11.06
CA THR A 111 28.19 26.85 -11.74
C THR A 111 27.08 25.80 -11.62
N PHE A 112 26.26 25.87 -10.58
CA PHE A 112 25.08 25.01 -10.40
C PHE A 112 23.95 25.42 -11.34
N VAL A 113 23.75 26.73 -11.54
CA VAL A 113 22.73 27.29 -12.45
C VAL A 113 23.08 27.04 -13.92
N SER A 114 24.36 27.02 -14.31
CA SER A 114 24.76 26.76 -15.71
C SER A 114 24.60 25.31 -16.17
N ASN A 115 24.49 24.36 -15.25
CA ASN A 115 24.31 22.92 -15.53
C ASN A 115 22.92 22.39 -15.15
N ALA A 116 22.00 23.26 -14.73
CA ALA A 116 20.66 22.85 -14.35
C ALA A 116 19.88 22.38 -15.58
N ARG A 117 19.47 21.12 -15.57
CA ARG A 117 18.62 20.54 -16.60
C ARG A 117 17.28 21.28 -16.64
N PRO A 118 16.65 21.49 -17.82
CA PRO A 118 15.33 22.08 -17.90
C PRO A 118 14.32 21.31 -17.02
N PHE A 119 13.51 22.04 -16.25
CA PHE A 119 12.55 21.45 -15.33
C PHE A 119 11.53 20.53 -16.04
N ASP A 120 11.07 20.92 -17.23
CA ASP A 120 10.12 20.13 -18.00
C ASP A 120 10.69 18.77 -18.42
N ASP A 121 12.00 18.69 -18.70
CA ASP A 121 12.68 17.44 -19.01
C ASP A 121 12.77 16.54 -17.79
N MET A 122 13.12 17.10 -16.62
CA MET A 122 13.14 16.36 -15.35
C MET A 122 11.76 15.84 -14.97
N ALA A 123 10.73 16.69 -15.08
CA ALA A 123 9.34 16.31 -14.82
C ALA A 123 8.84 15.24 -15.79
N SER A 124 9.20 15.33 -17.08
CA SER A 124 8.86 14.31 -18.07
C SER A 124 9.56 12.98 -17.80
N ASP A 125 10.84 12.99 -17.43
CA ASP A 125 11.58 11.77 -17.11
C ASP A 125 11.07 11.13 -15.82
N PHE A 126 10.68 11.94 -14.84
CA PHE A 126 10.08 11.47 -13.59
C PHE A 126 8.75 10.77 -13.85
N ALA A 127 7.89 11.35 -14.69
CA ALA A 127 6.63 10.73 -15.11
C ALA A 127 6.88 9.38 -15.81
N LYS A 128 7.80 9.34 -16.79
CA LYS A 128 8.18 8.10 -17.49
C LYS A 128 8.70 7.04 -16.52
N ALA A 129 9.58 7.41 -15.59
CA ALA A 129 10.12 6.47 -14.59
C ALA A 129 9.02 5.94 -13.66
N SER A 130 8.03 6.76 -13.33
CA SER A 130 6.85 6.36 -12.54
C SER A 130 5.97 5.36 -13.30
N GLU A 131 5.70 5.62 -14.57
CA GLU A 131 4.93 4.70 -15.43
C GLU A 131 5.64 3.36 -15.63
N VAL A 132 6.95 3.38 -15.90
CA VAL A 132 7.75 2.15 -16.04
C VAL A 132 7.77 1.36 -14.73
N SER A 133 7.93 2.03 -13.58
CA SER A 133 7.87 1.38 -12.26
C SER A 133 6.53 0.66 -12.05
N LEU A 134 5.43 1.33 -12.38
CA LEU A 134 4.08 0.79 -12.25
C LEU A 134 3.86 -0.42 -13.16
N ILE A 135 4.23 -0.31 -14.44
CA ILE A 135 4.09 -1.38 -15.44
C ILE A 135 4.94 -2.59 -15.04
N ALA A 136 6.20 -2.38 -14.67
CA ALA A 136 7.10 -3.44 -14.25
C ALA A 136 6.61 -4.13 -12.97
N LEU A 137 6.15 -3.37 -11.96
CA LEU A 137 5.56 -3.95 -10.77
C LEU A 137 4.31 -4.77 -11.10
N ARG A 138 3.45 -4.27 -12.01
CA ARG A 138 2.27 -5.01 -12.46
C ARG A 138 2.66 -6.32 -13.14
N GLY A 139 3.63 -6.28 -14.04
CA GLY A 139 4.19 -7.46 -14.70
C GLY A 139 4.73 -8.47 -13.68
N TYR A 140 5.45 -7.99 -12.66
CA TYR A 140 5.98 -8.84 -11.60
C TYR A 140 4.87 -9.49 -10.75
N VAL A 141 3.83 -8.73 -10.37
CA VAL A 141 2.68 -9.27 -9.63
C VAL A 141 1.98 -10.36 -10.43
N LEU A 142 1.74 -10.14 -11.73
CA LEU A 142 1.02 -11.08 -12.56
C LEU A 142 1.84 -12.34 -12.87
N ALA A 143 3.09 -12.17 -13.33
CA ALA A 143 3.89 -13.25 -13.87
C ALA A 143 4.88 -13.87 -12.87
N GLY A 144 5.18 -13.19 -11.77
CA GLY A 144 6.24 -13.61 -10.83
C GLY A 144 7.65 -13.62 -11.44
N ASN A 145 7.84 -13.03 -12.62
CA ASN A 145 9.10 -13.10 -13.37
C ASN A 145 10.17 -12.17 -12.75
N PRO A 146 11.37 -12.68 -12.41
CA PRO A 146 12.48 -11.87 -11.89
C PRO A 146 12.89 -10.68 -12.77
N GLY A 147 12.72 -10.76 -14.10
CA GLY A 147 13.02 -9.67 -15.02
C GLY A 147 12.18 -8.42 -14.73
N PHE A 148 10.87 -8.58 -14.54
CA PHE A 148 9.98 -7.48 -14.16
C PHE A 148 10.31 -6.92 -12.77
N ARG A 149 10.76 -7.77 -11.84
CA ARG A 149 11.22 -7.31 -10.51
C ARG A 149 12.42 -6.39 -10.61
N GLU A 150 13.37 -6.74 -11.48
CA GLU A 150 14.59 -5.96 -11.68
C GLU A 150 14.27 -4.64 -12.40
N GLU A 151 13.45 -4.68 -13.45
CA GLU A 151 12.98 -3.47 -14.13
C GLU A 151 12.25 -2.52 -13.17
N TRP A 152 11.38 -3.04 -12.30
CA TRP A 152 10.71 -2.27 -11.25
C TRP A 152 11.70 -1.60 -10.29
N ARG A 153 12.73 -2.34 -9.84
CA ARG A 153 13.77 -1.80 -8.95
C ARG A 153 14.55 -0.68 -9.61
N GLN A 154 14.95 -0.86 -10.86
CA GLN A 154 15.70 0.13 -11.62
C GLN A 154 14.86 1.39 -11.87
N ALA A 155 13.60 1.22 -12.28
CA ALA A 155 12.67 2.33 -12.49
C ALA A 155 12.38 3.09 -11.18
N THR A 156 12.20 2.38 -10.07
CA THR A 156 12.04 2.98 -8.73
C THR A 156 13.28 3.77 -8.32
N GLY A 157 14.48 3.20 -8.53
CA GLY A 157 15.74 3.89 -8.27
C GLY A 157 15.90 5.17 -9.11
N LYS A 158 15.59 5.09 -10.40
CA LYS A 158 15.61 6.24 -11.32
C LYS A 158 14.60 7.31 -10.90
N ARG A 159 13.38 6.93 -10.56
CA ARG A 159 12.33 7.84 -10.08
C ARG A 159 12.77 8.59 -8.82
N LYS A 160 13.35 7.89 -7.84
CA LYS A 160 13.86 8.50 -6.61
C LYS A 160 15.03 9.46 -6.86
N ALA A 161 15.92 9.12 -7.80
CA ALA A 161 17.01 10.02 -8.19
C ALA A 161 16.48 11.32 -8.82
N LEU A 162 15.47 11.22 -9.69
CA LEU A 162 14.80 12.35 -10.34
C LEU A 162 14.00 13.20 -9.33
N GLU A 163 13.34 12.59 -8.35
CA GLU A 163 12.71 13.31 -7.23
C GLU A 163 13.72 14.18 -6.49
N ALA A 164 14.86 13.60 -6.09
CA ALA A 164 15.92 14.33 -5.41
C ALA A 164 16.52 15.45 -6.29
N GLU A 165 16.54 15.28 -7.61
CA GLU A 165 16.97 16.31 -8.55
C GLU A 165 15.96 17.46 -8.65
N ILE A 166 14.66 17.15 -8.70
CA ILE A 166 13.58 18.15 -8.63
C ILE A 166 13.68 18.95 -7.34
N GLU A 167 13.87 18.27 -6.19
CA GLU A 167 14.05 18.94 -4.88
C GLU A 167 15.27 19.87 -4.88
N ARG A 168 16.41 19.40 -5.40
CA ARG A 168 17.62 20.23 -5.51
C ARG A 168 17.44 21.44 -6.40
N ASN A 169 16.53 21.41 -7.38
CA ASN A 169 16.24 22.55 -8.26
C ASN A 169 15.09 23.43 -7.74
N ALA A 170 14.34 22.96 -6.75
CA ALA A 170 13.22 23.69 -6.17
C ALA A 170 13.62 24.90 -5.31
N TYR A 171 14.90 25.02 -4.92
CA TYR A 171 15.40 26.20 -4.19
C TYR A 171 15.22 27.52 -4.96
N LEU A 172 15.13 27.45 -6.30
CA LEU A 172 14.89 28.61 -7.16
C LEU A 172 13.41 28.96 -7.30
N TRP A 173 12.50 28.14 -6.75
CA TRP A 173 11.07 28.35 -6.90
C TRP A 173 10.57 29.41 -5.93
N THR A 174 9.92 30.42 -6.48
CA THR A 174 9.29 31.50 -5.70
C THR A 174 7.77 31.31 -5.53
N ASP A 175 7.20 30.30 -6.19
CA ASP A 175 5.77 30.00 -6.14
C ASP A 175 5.46 29.13 -4.92
N GLY A 176 4.75 29.72 -3.94
CA GLY A 176 4.35 29.03 -2.72
C GLY A 176 3.45 27.82 -2.96
N GLU A 177 2.64 27.82 -4.03
CA GLU A 177 1.80 26.67 -4.38
C GLU A 177 2.65 25.47 -4.83
N ARG A 178 3.66 25.71 -5.68
CA ARG A 178 4.58 24.66 -6.13
C ARG A 178 5.39 24.06 -4.99
N LEU A 179 5.80 24.87 -4.01
CA LEU A 179 6.49 24.38 -2.82
C LEU A 179 5.60 23.47 -1.95
N VAL A 180 4.31 23.81 -1.81
CA VAL A 180 3.35 22.92 -1.13
C VAL A 180 3.12 21.63 -1.91
N GLN A 181 2.98 21.73 -3.23
CA GLN A 181 2.83 20.56 -4.11
C GLN A 181 4.06 19.64 -4.04
N LEU A 182 5.28 20.19 -3.95
CA LEU A 182 6.51 19.41 -3.81
C LEU A 182 6.55 18.64 -2.49
N ARG A 183 6.15 19.29 -1.39
CA ARG A 183 6.03 18.61 -0.09
C ARG A 183 5.01 17.47 -0.15
N ASN A 184 3.86 17.70 -0.78
CA ASN A 184 2.83 16.67 -0.93
C ASN A 184 3.30 15.52 -1.82
N LEU A 185 4.00 15.82 -2.91
CA LEU A 185 4.62 14.83 -3.78
C LEU A 185 5.53 13.90 -2.97
N ARG A 186 6.42 14.45 -2.14
CA ARG A 186 7.32 13.67 -1.30
C ARG A 186 6.60 12.72 -0.36
N MET A 187 5.56 13.21 0.34
CA MET A 187 4.77 12.37 1.23
C MET A 187 4.07 11.23 0.47
N SER A 188 3.53 11.51 -0.72
CA SER A 188 2.95 10.49 -1.60
C SER A 188 3.99 9.52 -2.12
N MET A 189 5.20 9.96 -2.42
CA MET A 189 6.31 9.13 -2.90
C MET A 189 6.79 8.14 -1.84
N ASP A 190 6.94 8.59 -0.58
CA ASP A 190 7.29 7.71 0.54
C ASP A 190 6.19 6.65 0.77
N SER A 191 4.91 7.05 0.75
CA SER A 191 3.77 6.13 0.85
C SER A 191 3.76 5.10 -0.29
N LEU A 192 3.95 5.58 -1.53
CA LEU A 192 3.97 4.73 -2.71
C LEU A 192 5.11 3.71 -2.64
N ALA A 193 6.32 4.11 -2.23
CA ALA A 193 7.45 3.21 -2.11
C ALA A 193 7.18 2.07 -1.10
N GLU A 194 6.54 2.37 0.03
CA GLU A 194 6.15 1.34 1.01
C GLU A 194 5.04 0.42 0.47
N ASN A 195 4.05 0.96 -0.23
CA ASN A 195 2.99 0.17 -0.86
C ASN A 195 3.52 -0.72 -1.99
N GLU A 196 4.42 -0.23 -2.83
CA GLU A 196 5.07 -1.02 -3.89
C GLU A 196 5.89 -2.16 -3.30
N LYS A 197 6.68 -1.91 -2.24
CA LYS A 197 7.44 -2.96 -1.53
C LYS A 197 6.51 -4.01 -0.92
N LEU A 198 5.43 -3.59 -0.28
CA LEU A 198 4.44 -4.49 0.31
C LEU A 198 3.80 -5.37 -0.77
N VAL A 199 3.42 -4.81 -1.91
CA VAL A 199 2.86 -5.59 -3.02
C VAL A 199 3.90 -6.56 -3.58
N ALA A 200 5.12 -6.11 -3.79
CA ALA A 200 6.20 -6.95 -4.31
C ALA A 200 6.58 -8.09 -3.36
N SER A 201 6.47 -7.89 -2.04
CA SER A 201 6.79 -8.93 -1.04
C SER A 201 5.74 -10.05 -0.97
N LEU A 202 4.53 -9.83 -1.48
CA LEU A 202 3.50 -10.87 -1.56
C LEU A 202 3.78 -11.88 -2.67
N VAL A 203 4.47 -11.47 -3.75
CA VAL A 203 4.73 -12.32 -4.91
C VAL A 203 5.59 -13.51 -4.53
N GLY A 204 5.13 -14.72 -4.86
CA GLY A 204 5.81 -15.98 -4.53
C GLY A 204 5.60 -16.44 -3.08
N THR A 205 4.76 -15.76 -2.30
CA THR A 205 4.44 -16.16 -0.91
C THR A 205 3.02 -16.73 -0.82
N SER A 206 2.77 -17.54 0.21
CA SER A 206 1.43 -18.06 0.52
C SER A 206 0.42 -16.95 0.83
N ASN A 207 0.90 -15.78 1.25
CA ASN A 207 0.07 -14.61 1.58
C ASN A 207 -0.56 -13.94 0.35
N ARG A 208 -0.09 -14.25 -0.87
CA ARG A 208 -0.74 -13.76 -2.10
C ARG A 208 -2.16 -14.28 -2.25
N PHE A 209 -2.38 -15.55 -1.90
CA PHE A 209 -3.67 -16.22 -2.02
C PHE A 209 -4.13 -16.71 -0.64
N PRO A 210 -4.72 -15.83 0.20
CA PRO A 210 -5.03 -16.17 1.59
C PRO A 210 -5.96 -17.38 1.73
N GLY A 211 -6.89 -17.56 0.80
CA GLY A 211 -7.78 -18.74 0.80
C GLY A 211 -7.07 -20.03 0.40
N LEU A 212 -6.07 -19.97 -0.48
CA LEU A 212 -5.23 -21.13 -0.81
C LEU A 212 -4.33 -21.51 0.36
N ARG A 213 -3.79 -20.52 1.08
CA ARG A 213 -3.06 -20.75 2.34
C ARG A 213 -3.94 -21.46 3.37
N LEU A 214 -5.15 -20.93 3.62
CA LEU A 214 -6.13 -21.52 4.54
C LEU A 214 -6.49 -22.96 4.13
N TYR A 215 -6.64 -23.21 2.83
CA TYR A 215 -6.89 -24.56 2.32
C TYR A 215 -5.73 -25.51 2.62
N ASN A 216 -4.50 -25.12 2.28
CA ASN A 216 -3.31 -25.97 2.43
C ASN A 216 -2.95 -26.23 3.90
N GLU A 217 -3.12 -25.23 4.78
CA GLU A 217 -2.70 -25.31 6.19
C GLU A 217 -3.75 -25.98 7.08
N ASP A 218 -5.05 -25.74 6.84
CA ASP A 218 -6.11 -26.19 7.75
C ASP A 218 -7.05 -27.21 7.11
N VAL A 219 -7.61 -26.90 5.94
CA VAL A 219 -8.72 -27.69 5.36
C VAL A 219 -8.22 -29.01 4.80
N GLN A 220 -7.21 -29.00 3.92
CA GLN A 220 -6.70 -30.20 3.28
C GLN A 220 -6.22 -31.23 4.33
N PRO A 221 -5.40 -30.87 5.34
CA PRO A 221 -5.02 -31.83 6.38
C PRO A 221 -6.21 -32.38 7.16
N ALA A 222 -7.25 -31.56 7.42
CA ALA A 222 -8.45 -32.01 8.10
C ALA A 222 -9.26 -33.02 7.26
N LEU A 223 -9.36 -32.82 5.95
CA LEU A 223 -10.03 -33.75 5.04
C LEU A 223 -9.27 -35.09 4.93
N VAL A 224 -7.94 -35.04 4.81
CA VAL A 224 -7.10 -36.25 4.81
C VAL A 224 -7.28 -37.04 6.10
N ARG A 225 -7.25 -36.36 7.25
CA ARG A 225 -7.47 -37.00 8.56
C ARG A 225 -8.89 -37.55 8.71
N ALA A 226 -9.88 -36.89 8.12
CA ALA A 226 -11.25 -37.39 8.11
C ALA A 226 -11.37 -38.71 7.31
N ILE A 227 -10.66 -38.84 6.19
CA ILE A 227 -10.58 -40.09 5.41
C ILE A 227 -9.97 -41.22 6.25
N GLU A 228 -8.90 -40.95 6.99
CA GLU A 228 -8.27 -41.91 7.90
C GLU A 228 -9.23 -42.38 8.98
N LEU A 229 -9.92 -41.46 9.66
CA LEU A 229 -10.91 -41.82 10.68
C LEU A 229 -12.09 -42.62 10.11
N CYS A 230 -12.51 -42.35 8.88
CA CYS A 230 -13.50 -43.19 8.21
C CYS A 230 -12.98 -44.62 8.01
N ASN A 231 -11.73 -44.80 7.59
CA ASN A 231 -11.14 -46.13 7.43
C ASN A 231 -11.05 -46.89 8.77
N ASP A 232 -10.54 -46.23 9.81
CA ASP A 232 -10.38 -46.82 11.14
C ASP A 232 -11.73 -47.21 11.74
N SER A 233 -12.75 -46.37 11.52
CA SER A 233 -14.12 -46.65 11.94
C SER A 233 -14.65 -47.87 11.17
N ILE A 234 -14.56 -47.88 9.83
CA ILE A 234 -15.00 -49.02 9.00
C ILE A 234 -14.36 -50.33 9.45
N GLN A 235 -13.04 -50.35 9.68
CA GLN A 235 -12.34 -51.55 10.19
C GLN A 235 -12.86 -51.97 11.57
N SER A 236 -13.10 -51.03 12.48
CA SER A 236 -13.68 -51.31 13.80
C SER A 236 -15.09 -51.92 13.69
N PHE A 237 -15.93 -51.37 12.80
CA PHE A 237 -17.29 -51.88 12.55
C PHE A 237 -17.28 -53.31 11.94
N LEU A 238 -16.31 -53.61 11.06
CA LEU A 238 -16.13 -54.94 10.47
C LEU A 238 -15.71 -56.01 11.50
N VAL A 239 -14.87 -55.65 12.47
CA VAL A 239 -14.41 -56.58 13.52
C VAL A 239 -15.48 -56.81 14.60
N SER A 240 -16.35 -55.82 14.83
CA SER A 240 -17.34 -55.86 15.92
C SER A 240 -18.73 -56.36 15.50
N ASP A 241 -18.87 -56.96 14.31
CA ASP A 241 -20.13 -57.49 13.75
C ASP A 241 -21.28 -56.46 13.76
N LYS A 242 -20.93 -55.17 13.60
CA LYS A 242 -21.88 -54.07 13.60
C LYS A 242 -22.49 -53.84 12.21
N SER A 243 -23.60 -53.10 12.19
CA SER A 243 -24.46 -52.89 11.02
C SER A 243 -23.74 -52.54 9.70
N ASN A 244 -24.01 -53.34 8.65
CA ASN A 244 -23.59 -53.06 7.26
C ASN A 244 -24.04 -51.67 6.76
N ALA A 245 -25.14 -51.12 7.28
CA ALA A 245 -25.61 -49.78 6.92
C ALA A 245 -24.66 -48.68 7.41
N ALA A 246 -24.04 -48.86 8.59
CA ALA A 246 -23.05 -47.93 9.12
C ALA A 246 -21.77 -47.95 8.28
N ILE A 247 -21.32 -49.14 7.90
CA ILE A 247 -20.15 -49.33 7.01
C ILE A 247 -20.41 -48.67 5.65
N GLY A 248 -21.58 -48.88 5.05
CA GLY A 248 -21.97 -48.24 3.79
C GLY A 248 -21.96 -46.71 3.86
N ALA A 249 -22.55 -46.13 4.91
CA ALA A 249 -22.59 -44.68 5.12
C ALA A 249 -21.19 -44.07 5.31
N LEU A 250 -20.30 -44.73 6.07
CA LEU A 250 -18.91 -44.29 6.24
C LEU A 250 -18.10 -44.40 4.93
N ALA A 251 -18.33 -45.45 4.14
CA ALA A 251 -17.67 -45.63 2.85
C ALA A 251 -18.11 -44.55 1.84
N GLU A 252 -19.40 -44.21 1.80
CA GLU A 252 -19.94 -43.13 0.98
C GLU A 252 -19.38 -41.77 1.43
N LEU A 253 -19.36 -41.50 2.73
CA LEU A 253 -18.78 -40.28 3.28
C LEU A 253 -17.31 -40.13 2.88
N ARG A 254 -16.52 -41.19 3.04
CA ARG A 254 -15.11 -41.21 2.62
C ARG A 254 -14.95 -40.89 1.13
N GLY A 255 -15.82 -41.44 0.28
CA GLY A 255 -15.85 -41.13 -1.15
C GLY A 255 -16.13 -39.66 -1.43
N ASN A 256 -17.15 -39.09 -0.77
CA ASN A 256 -17.48 -37.67 -0.89
C ASN A 256 -16.36 -36.75 -0.40
N ILE A 257 -15.65 -37.12 0.67
CA ILE A 257 -14.50 -36.35 1.18
C ILE A 257 -13.37 -36.33 0.15
N ARG A 258 -13.04 -37.47 -0.47
CA ARG A 258 -12.01 -37.53 -1.53
C ARG A 258 -12.38 -36.69 -2.74
N LEU A 259 -13.63 -36.80 -3.21
CA LEU A 259 -14.11 -35.99 -4.33
C LEU A 259 -14.10 -34.49 -4.01
N ALA A 260 -14.42 -34.12 -2.78
CA ALA A 260 -14.33 -32.73 -2.35
C ALA A 260 -12.89 -32.24 -2.24
N GLU A 261 -11.95 -33.05 -1.74
CA GLU A 261 -10.54 -32.71 -1.65
C GLU A 261 -9.96 -32.43 -3.05
N GLU A 262 -10.12 -33.36 -3.98
CA GLU A 262 -9.64 -33.24 -5.37
C GLU A 262 -10.34 -32.09 -6.10
N GLY A 263 -11.66 -31.99 -5.95
CA GLY A 263 -12.47 -30.94 -6.55
C GLY A 263 -12.09 -29.55 -6.03
N LEU A 264 -11.86 -29.39 -4.72
CA LEU A 264 -11.39 -28.13 -4.14
C LEU A 264 -10.01 -27.77 -4.67
N SER A 265 -9.05 -28.70 -4.65
CA SER A 265 -7.70 -28.43 -5.17
C SER A 265 -7.76 -27.93 -6.62
N THR A 266 -8.51 -28.61 -7.49
CA THR A 266 -8.71 -28.19 -8.89
C THR A 266 -9.41 -26.83 -9.00
N PHE A 267 -10.50 -26.64 -8.26
CA PHE A 267 -11.27 -25.40 -8.28
C PHE A 267 -10.43 -24.20 -7.83
N LEU A 268 -9.66 -24.33 -6.75
CA LEU A 268 -8.88 -23.22 -6.19
C LEU A 268 -7.77 -22.76 -7.14
N HIS A 269 -7.19 -23.65 -7.92
CA HIS A 269 -6.20 -23.31 -8.95
C HIS A 269 -6.82 -22.87 -10.30
N SER A 270 -8.12 -23.09 -10.49
CA SER A 270 -8.83 -22.65 -11.70
C SER A 270 -9.17 -21.15 -11.68
N GLY A 271 -9.44 -20.58 -12.86
CA GLY A 271 -10.01 -19.23 -13.02
C GLY A 271 -11.51 -19.12 -12.74
N LEU A 272 -12.17 -20.19 -12.29
CA LEU A 272 -13.61 -20.20 -12.03
C LEU A 272 -13.94 -19.42 -10.74
N SER A 273 -15.01 -18.64 -10.77
CA SER A 273 -15.51 -17.91 -9.59
C SER A 273 -16.49 -18.73 -8.72
N ALA A 274 -17.04 -19.81 -9.28
CA ALA A 274 -17.99 -20.69 -8.60
C ALA A 274 -17.57 -22.16 -8.67
N PRO A 275 -17.80 -22.95 -7.61
CA PRO A 275 -17.53 -24.38 -7.62
C PRO A 275 -18.35 -25.10 -8.71
N PRO A 276 -17.78 -26.09 -9.42
CA PRO A 276 -18.55 -26.92 -10.34
C PRO A 276 -19.65 -27.73 -9.61
N PRO A 277 -20.69 -28.20 -10.32
CA PRO A 277 -21.82 -28.92 -9.72
C PRO A 277 -21.40 -30.16 -8.91
N GLU A 278 -20.41 -30.91 -9.38
CA GLU A 278 -19.92 -32.16 -8.77
C GLU A 278 -19.24 -31.88 -7.43
N LEU A 279 -18.39 -30.84 -7.39
CA LEU A 279 -17.80 -30.36 -6.14
C LEU A 279 -18.88 -29.85 -5.18
N SER A 280 -19.83 -29.06 -5.69
CA SER A 280 -20.93 -28.54 -4.89
C SER A 280 -21.77 -29.65 -4.26
N GLN A 281 -21.99 -30.75 -4.99
CA GLN A 281 -22.68 -31.93 -4.47
C GLN A 281 -21.88 -32.61 -3.37
N SER A 282 -20.59 -32.87 -3.59
CA SER A 282 -19.72 -33.50 -2.60
C SER A 282 -19.65 -32.68 -1.30
N LEU A 283 -19.50 -31.36 -1.41
CA LEU A 283 -19.53 -30.45 -0.26
C LEU A 283 -20.88 -30.45 0.45
N ARG A 284 -22.01 -30.55 -0.26
CA ARG A 284 -23.33 -30.69 0.37
C ARG A 284 -23.44 -31.99 1.16
N GLN A 285 -22.87 -33.10 0.67
CA GLN A 285 -22.89 -34.36 1.41
C GLN A 285 -22.02 -34.30 2.65
N ILE A 286 -20.83 -33.70 2.56
CA ILE A 286 -19.96 -33.48 3.73
C ILE A 286 -20.66 -32.64 4.80
N ARG A 287 -21.38 -31.57 4.43
CA ARG A 287 -22.14 -30.74 5.38
C ARG A 287 -23.28 -31.50 6.06
N LYS A 288 -23.87 -32.49 5.40
CA LYS A 288 -24.94 -33.34 5.96
C LYS A 288 -24.40 -34.49 6.81
N ALA A 289 -23.14 -34.86 6.61
CA ALA A 289 -22.52 -36.01 7.25
C ALA A 289 -22.56 -35.97 8.79
N PRO A 290 -22.32 -34.84 9.48
CA PRO A 290 -22.45 -34.77 10.93
C PRO A 290 -23.76 -35.36 11.48
N ALA A 291 -24.90 -34.94 10.94
CA ALA A 291 -26.21 -35.41 11.40
C ALA A 291 -26.47 -36.88 11.05
N ALA A 292 -25.81 -37.42 10.02
CA ALA A 292 -25.89 -38.84 9.67
C ALA A 292 -25.01 -39.70 10.60
N LEU A 293 -23.81 -39.21 10.94
CA LEU A 293 -22.88 -39.87 11.85
C LEU A 293 -23.43 -39.92 13.29
N ASP A 294 -24.10 -38.86 13.75
CA ASP A 294 -24.75 -38.82 15.07
C ASP A 294 -25.78 -39.96 15.23
N ARG A 295 -26.43 -40.39 14.13
CA ARG A 295 -27.40 -41.51 14.14
C ARG A 295 -26.73 -42.87 14.15
N ILE A 296 -25.50 -42.96 13.64
CA ILE A 296 -24.72 -44.20 13.57
C ILE A 296 -24.03 -44.48 14.91
N GLY A 297 -23.57 -43.43 15.61
CA GLY A 297 -22.80 -43.53 16.85
C GLY A 297 -23.59 -43.89 18.12
N GLY A 298 -24.82 -44.43 18.02
CA GLY A 298 -25.80 -44.55 19.11
C GLY A 298 -25.24 -44.86 20.52
N SER A 299 -25.75 -44.12 21.52
CA SER A 299 -25.62 -44.16 23.00
C SER A 299 -24.28 -44.49 23.69
N ALA A 300 -23.37 -45.27 23.09
CA ALA A 300 -21.99 -45.46 23.53
C ALA A 300 -21.07 -44.79 22.50
N GLY A 301 -21.01 -43.46 22.55
CA GLY A 301 -20.34 -42.61 21.56
C GLY A 301 -18.93 -43.10 21.23
N ASP A 302 -18.70 -43.42 19.95
CA ASP A 302 -17.36 -43.69 19.45
C ASP A 302 -16.61 -42.35 19.33
N PRO A 303 -15.56 -42.10 20.15
CA PRO A 303 -14.85 -40.82 20.14
C PRO A 303 -14.21 -40.51 18.79
N ARG A 304 -14.01 -41.50 17.92
CA ARG A 304 -13.53 -41.30 16.55
C ARG A 304 -14.59 -40.64 15.68
N LEU A 305 -15.86 -41.04 15.84
CA LEU A 305 -16.99 -40.45 15.12
C LEU A 305 -17.23 -39.02 15.59
N ASP A 306 -17.17 -38.74 16.89
CA ASP A 306 -17.28 -37.38 17.42
C ASP A 306 -16.18 -36.47 16.86
N ARG A 307 -14.93 -36.96 16.87
CA ARG A 307 -13.80 -36.24 16.29
C ARG A 307 -13.96 -36.00 14.79
N LEU A 308 -14.49 -36.99 14.05
CA LEU A 308 -14.80 -36.86 12.63
C LEU A 308 -15.85 -35.78 12.40
N VAL A 309 -16.94 -35.78 13.18
CA VAL A 309 -18.00 -34.76 13.12
C VAL A 309 -17.44 -33.35 13.32
N ASP A 310 -16.64 -33.14 14.37
CA ASP A 310 -16.08 -31.83 14.68
C ASP A 310 -15.13 -31.33 13.60
N MET A 311 -14.27 -32.21 13.06
CA MET A 311 -13.39 -31.85 11.95
C MET A 311 -14.17 -31.47 10.70
N LEU A 312 -15.21 -32.23 10.33
CA LEU A 312 -16.02 -31.93 9.15
C LEU A 312 -16.81 -30.64 9.30
N ARG A 313 -17.30 -30.32 10.51
CA ARG A 313 -17.95 -29.03 10.81
C ARG A 313 -16.98 -27.88 10.63
N LYS A 314 -15.79 -27.96 11.25
CA LYS A 314 -14.75 -26.91 11.15
C LYS A 314 -14.29 -26.72 9.70
N ALA A 315 -13.98 -27.82 9.01
CA ALA A 315 -13.56 -27.77 7.61
C ALA A 315 -14.64 -27.17 6.71
N SER A 316 -15.93 -27.50 6.93
CA SER A 316 -17.03 -26.95 6.15
C SER A 316 -17.14 -25.43 6.28
N LEU A 317 -16.98 -24.89 7.50
CA LEU A 317 -16.97 -23.43 7.73
C LEU A 317 -15.82 -22.76 6.98
N GLN A 318 -14.62 -23.31 7.10
CA GLN A 318 -13.43 -22.78 6.41
C GLN A 318 -13.56 -22.88 4.88
N ILE A 319 -14.16 -23.95 4.36
CA ILE A 319 -14.44 -24.10 2.92
C ILE A 319 -15.38 -22.98 2.43
N ASP A 320 -16.42 -22.65 3.21
CA ASP A 320 -17.34 -21.58 2.85
C ASP A 320 -16.63 -20.22 2.81
N ASP A 321 -15.74 -19.95 3.77
CA ASP A 321 -14.90 -18.74 3.77
C ASP A 321 -13.97 -18.68 2.56
N ILE A 322 -13.35 -19.80 2.17
CA ILE A 322 -12.49 -19.89 1.00
C ILE A 322 -13.28 -19.62 -0.29
N ILE A 323 -14.45 -20.25 -0.45
CA ILE A 323 -15.31 -20.05 -1.62
C ILE A 323 -15.80 -18.60 -1.69
N ALA A 324 -16.19 -18.01 -0.55
CA ALA A 324 -16.58 -16.61 -0.48
C ALA A 324 -15.44 -15.69 -0.89
N LEU A 325 -14.23 -15.93 -0.38
CA LEU A 325 -13.04 -15.15 -0.73
C LEU A 325 -12.70 -15.24 -2.22
N LYS A 326 -12.78 -16.45 -2.81
CA LYS A 326 -12.47 -16.69 -4.23
C LYS A 326 -13.40 -15.93 -5.19
N ARG A 327 -14.59 -15.55 -4.74
CA ARG A 327 -15.53 -14.71 -5.50
C ARG A 327 -15.20 -13.22 -5.46
N THR A 328 -14.27 -12.81 -4.62
CA THR A 328 -13.91 -11.41 -4.44
C THR A 328 -12.59 -11.08 -5.13
N GLU A 329 -12.37 -9.79 -5.41
CA GLU A 329 -11.07 -9.30 -5.89
C GLU A 329 -9.93 -9.57 -4.91
N ARG A 330 -10.23 -9.83 -3.63
CA ARG A 330 -9.24 -10.13 -2.58
C ARG A 330 -8.68 -11.55 -2.66
N TRP A 331 -9.15 -12.38 -3.60
CA TRP A 331 -8.58 -13.70 -3.85
C TRP A 331 -7.07 -13.62 -4.16
N ASP A 332 -6.69 -12.75 -5.09
CA ASP A 332 -5.29 -12.36 -5.32
C ASP A 332 -5.03 -11.05 -4.57
N TYR A 333 -4.51 -11.17 -3.35
CA TYR A 333 -4.30 -10.02 -2.48
C TYR A 333 -3.23 -9.08 -3.02
N ALA A 334 -2.25 -9.59 -3.78
CA ALA A 334 -1.23 -8.76 -4.41
C ALA A 334 -1.83 -7.89 -5.53
N ASP A 335 -2.67 -8.48 -6.39
CA ASP A 335 -3.43 -7.72 -7.40
C ASP A 335 -4.38 -6.70 -6.76
N TYR A 336 -5.13 -7.11 -5.75
CA TYR A 336 -6.02 -6.23 -5.00
C TYR A 336 -5.26 -5.04 -4.39
N ALA A 337 -4.17 -5.29 -3.66
CA ALA A 337 -3.38 -4.24 -3.02
C ALA A 337 -2.75 -3.30 -4.05
N PHE A 338 -2.29 -3.82 -5.19
CA PHE A 338 -1.79 -3.01 -6.30
C PHE A 338 -2.86 -2.03 -6.80
N ARG A 339 -4.06 -2.53 -7.14
CA ARG A 339 -5.15 -1.68 -7.68
C ARG A 339 -5.69 -0.68 -6.68
N GLN A 340 -5.71 -1.02 -5.40
CA GLN A 340 -6.33 -0.20 -4.35
C GLN A 340 -5.37 0.81 -3.70
N LYS A 341 -4.05 0.60 -3.81
CA LYS A 341 -3.04 1.44 -3.15
C LYS A 341 -2.04 2.04 -4.13
N VAL A 342 -1.37 1.20 -4.91
CA VAL A 342 -0.26 1.62 -5.78
C VAL A 342 -0.77 2.44 -6.96
N LEU A 343 -1.81 1.97 -7.65
CA LEU A 343 -2.34 2.63 -8.84
C LEU A 343 -2.87 4.04 -8.52
N PRO A 344 -3.76 4.26 -7.53
CA PRO A 344 -4.29 5.59 -7.23
C PRO A 344 -3.21 6.59 -6.76
N GLU A 345 -2.23 6.12 -5.97
CA GLU A 345 -1.13 6.98 -5.52
C GLU A 345 -0.23 7.39 -6.70
N THR A 346 0.04 6.48 -7.63
CA THR A 346 0.80 6.78 -8.85
C THR A 346 0.06 7.78 -9.74
N GLU A 347 -1.25 7.61 -9.92
CA GLU A 347 -2.09 8.56 -10.67
C GLU A 347 -2.09 9.95 -10.04
N GLN A 348 -2.16 10.04 -8.71
CA GLN A 348 -2.08 11.30 -7.98
C GLN A 348 -0.73 12.00 -8.19
N ILE A 349 0.36 11.23 -8.14
CA ILE A 349 1.72 11.74 -8.38
C ILE A 349 1.85 12.27 -9.82
N LEU A 350 1.40 11.49 -10.81
CA LEU A 350 1.43 11.89 -12.22
C LEU A 350 0.56 13.12 -12.49
N PHE A 351 -0.57 13.27 -11.79
CA PHE A 351 -1.41 14.46 -11.86
C PHE A 351 -0.69 15.72 -11.38
N VAL A 352 0.02 15.65 -10.24
CA VAL A 352 0.83 16.79 -9.73
C VAL A 352 1.90 17.19 -10.74
N VAL A 353 2.63 16.22 -11.29
CA VAL A 353 3.70 16.45 -12.27
C VAL A 353 3.14 17.06 -13.56
N LYS A 354 1.98 16.59 -14.03
CA LYS A 354 1.29 17.16 -15.18
C LYS A 354 0.90 18.62 -14.94
N ASN A 355 0.39 18.95 -13.76
CA ASN A 355 0.03 20.31 -13.41
C ASN A 355 1.24 21.24 -13.43
N TRP A 356 2.38 20.82 -12.88
CA TRP A 356 3.63 21.59 -12.92
C TRP A 356 4.06 21.97 -14.34
N ARG A 357 3.94 21.04 -15.28
CA ARG A 357 4.26 21.27 -16.70
C ARG A 357 3.27 22.23 -17.35
N SER A 358 1.99 22.13 -17.02
CA SER A 358 0.95 23.01 -17.59
C SER A 358 1.00 24.46 -17.07
N SER A 359 1.56 24.68 -15.88
CA SER A 359 1.69 26.01 -15.28
C SER A 359 3.00 26.72 -15.65
N ALA A 360 3.86 26.09 -16.45
CA ALA A 360 5.14 26.62 -16.91
C ALA A 360 5.08 27.23 -18.32
N GLY A 361 4.07 26.85 -19.13
CA GLY A 361 3.68 27.53 -20.37
C GLY A 361 2.58 28.55 -20.12
#